data_AF-C3XYW8-F1
#
_entry.id   AF-C3XYW8-F1
#
_cell.length_a   1.000
_cell.length_b   1.000
_cell.length_c   1.000
_cell.angle_alpha   90.00
_cell.angle_beta   90.00
_cell.angle_gamma   90.00
#
_symmetry.space_group_name_H-M   'P 1'
#
loop_
_entity.id
_entity.type
_entity.pdbx_description
1 polymer ?
#
loop_
_entity_poly.entity_id
_entity_poly.type
_entity_poly.pdbx_seq_one_letter_code
_entity_poly.pdbx_strand_id
1 'polypeptide(L)' 'PQNVTQTKMDASNLAMVMAPNCLRCPLDDPKVIFENTRKEMSFLRTLLQNLDTSFLEGVQ' A
#
# COMPACT_ATOMS: atom_id res chain seq x y z
N PRO A 1 -3.36 -8.51 -12.82
CA PRO A 1 -2.14 -8.71 -13.67
C PRO A 1 -2.16 -7.92 -14.99
N GLN A 2 -3.29 -7.84 -15.70
CA GLN A 2 -3.41 -7.13 -16.98
C GLN A 2 -3.02 -5.63 -16.89
N ASN A 3 -3.34 -4.96 -15.78
CA ASN A 3 -2.98 -3.55 -15.61
C ASN A 3 -1.47 -3.36 -15.34
N VAL A 4 -0.82 -4.36 -14.74
CA VAL A 4 0.62 -4.33 -14.42
C VAL A 4 1.44 -4.34 -15.70
N THR A 5 1.01 -5.06 -16.74
CA THR A 5 1.75 -5.10 -18.01
C THR A 5 1.71 -3.76 -18.76
N GLN A 6 0.66 -2.97 -18.56
CA GLN A 6 0.54 -1.63 -19.17
C GLN A 6 1.19 -0.53 -18.32
N THR A 7 0.89 -0.51 -17.02
CA THR A 7 1.33 0.56 -16.09
C THR A 7 2.72 0.32 -15.51
N LYS A 8 3.21 -0.92 -15.54
CA LYS A 8 4.45 -1.38 -14.88
C LYS A 8 4.40 -1.28 -13.34
N MET A 9 3.22 -1.11 -12.76
CA MET A 9 3.02 -0.98 -11.32
C MET A 9 2.42 -2.27 -10.76
N ASP A 10 3.22 -3.03 -10.03
CA ASP A 10 2.71 -4.16 -9.24
C ASP A 10 2.22 -3.71 -7.84
N ALA A 11 1.64 -4.62 -7.07
CA ALA A 11 1.13 -4.32 -5.74
C ALA A 11 2.21 -3.83 -4.76
N SER A 12 3.46 -4.26 -4.93
CA SER A 12 4.58 -3.82 -4.10
C SER A 12 4.97 -2.39 -4.43
N ASN A 13 5.04 -2.04 -5.72
CA ASN A 13 5.30 -0.68 -6.18
C ASN A 13 4.19 0.28 -5.74
N LEU A 14 2.92 -0.16 -5.81
CA LEU A 14 1.78 0.63 -5.32
C LEU A 14 1.83 0.82 -3.80
N ALA A 15 2.10 -0.23 -3.02
CA ALA A 15 2.20 -0.11 -1.57
C ALA A 15 3.33 0.83 -1.14
N MET A 16 4.47 0.81 -1.84
CA MET A 16 5.59 1.71 -1.56
C MET A 16 5.23 3.19 -1.74
N VAL A 17 4.48 3.53 -2.79
CA VAL A 17 4.04 4.91 -3.03
C VAL A 17 2.84 5.32 -2.17
N MET A 18 1.96 4.39 -1.82
CA MET A 18 0.78 4.68 -1.00
C MET A 18 1.10 4.78 0.50
N ALA A 19 2.05 3.99 1.01
CA ALA A 19 2.33 3.92 2.45
C ALA A 19 2.56 5.29 3.09
N PRO A 20 3.43 6.17 2.56
CA PRO A 20 3.68 7.48 3.17
C PRO A 20 2.50 8.45 3.11
N ASN A 21 1.55 8.22 2.20
CA ASN A 21 0.40 9.09 1.97
C ASN A 21 -0.83 8.64 2.77
N CYS A 22 -0.99 7.34 2.98
CA CYS A 22 -2.10 6.76 3.74
C CYS A 22 -1.78 6.60 5.22
N LEU A 23 -0.51 6.40 5.57
CA LEU A 23 -0.04 6.14 6.92
C LEU A 23 1.16 7.06 7.18
N ARG A 24 1.08 7.84 8.26
CA ARG A 24 2.17 8.73 8.66
C ARG A 24 2.51 8.41 10.11
N CYS A 25 3.74 7.94 10.33
CA CYS A 25 4.28 7.74 11.67
C CYS A 25 4.26 9.07 12.45
N PRO A 26 3.65 9.14 13.65
CA PRO A 26 3.54 10.37 14.43
C PRO A 26 4.79 10.68 15.27
N LEU A 27 5.78 9.79 15.26
CA LEU A 27 6.98 9.87 16.08
C LEU A 27 8.14 10.48 15.28
N ASP A 28 8.99 11.26 15.95
CA ASP A 28 10.13 11.95 15.35
C ASP A 28 11.44 11.14 15.41
N ASP A 29 11.49 10.00 16.13
CA ASP A 29 12.68 9.16 16.20
C ASP A 29 12.93 8.47 14.84
N PRO A 30 14.05 8.75 14.15
CA PRO A 30 14.36 8.17 12.85
C PRO A 30 14.39 6.64 12.82
N LYS A 31 14.76 5.99 13.92
CA LYS A 31 14.79 4.52 13.99
C LYS A 31 13.39 3.95 13.95
N VAL A 32 12.46 4.57 14.69
CA VAL A 32 11.06 4.14 14.74
C VAL A 32 10.36 4.46 13.42
N ILE A 33 10.64 5.61 12.82
CA ILE A 33 10.13 5.98 11.50
C ILE A 33 10.54 4.93 10.46
N PHE A 34 11.81 4.52 10.43
CA PHE A 34 12.30 3.54 9.45
C PHE A 34 11.64 2.16 9.64
N GLU A 35 11.53 1.70 10.90
CA GLU A 35 10.83 0.46 11.21
C GLU A 35 9.35 0.50 10.80
N ASN A 36 8.65 1.59 11.11
CA ASN A 36 7.23 1.75 10.81
C ASN A 36 6.99 1.89 9.32
N THR A 37 7.82 2.63 8.60
CA THR A 37 7.77 2.73 7.13
C THR A 37 7.75 1.34 6.48
N ARG A 38 8.57 0.39 6.96
CA ARG A 38 8.56 -1.00 6.47
C ARG A 38 7.27 -1.75 6.80
N LYS A 39 6.75 -1.56 8.02
CA LYS A 39 5.49 -2.18 8.47
C LYS A 39 4.29 -1.63 7.70
N GLU A 40 4.24 -0.33 7.46
CA GLU A 40 3.21 0.39 6.70
C GLU A 40 3.13 -0.10 5.25
N MET A 41 4.27 -0.20 4.55
CA MET A 41 4.32 -0.79 3.20
C MET A 41 3.81 -2.24 3.17
N SER A 42 4.24 -3.05 4.14
CA SER A 42 3.82 -4.45 4.24
C SER A 42 2.31 -4.56 4.49
N PHE A 43 1.77 -3.72 5.36
CA PHE A 43 0.35 -3.67 5.67
C PHE A 43 -0.50 -3.28 4.45
N LEU A 44 -0.13 -2.21 3.74
CA LEU A 44 -0.86 -1.81 2.54
C LEU A 44 -0.78 -2.87 1.44
N ARG A 45 0.37 -3.53 1.25
CA ARG A 45 0.48 -4.63 0.29
C ARG A 45 -0.49 -5.77 0.63
N THR A 46 -0.60 -6.12 1.91
CA THR A 46 -1.55 -7.15 2.37
C THR A 46 -2.99 -6.73 2.12
N LEU A 47 -3.35 -5.47 2.43
CA LEU A 47 -4.68 -4.92 2.11
C LEU A 47 -4.98 -4.98 0.62
N LEU A 48 -4.07 -4.50 -0.24
CA LEU A 48 -4.26 -4.52 -1.70
C LEU A 48 -4.48 -5.93 -2.27
N GLN A 49 -3.94 -6.96 -1.62
CA GLN A 49 -4.02 -8.34 -2.10
C GLN A 49 -5.21 -9.11 -1.52
N ASN A 50 -5.66 -8.76 -0.31
CA ASN A 50 -6.58 -9.60 0.47
C ASN A 50 -7.84 -8.86 0.94
N LEU A 51 -7.95 -7.55 0.73
CA LEU A 51 -9.17 -6.83 1.02
C LEU A 51 -10.24 -7.25 0.01
N ASP A 52 -11.36 -7.75 0.51
CA ASP A 52 -12.53 -8.05 -0.31
C ASP A 52 -13.17 -6.74 -0.80
N THR A 53 -13.20 -6.58 -2.11
CA THR A 53 -13.79 -5.42 -2.79
C THR A 53 -15.06 -5.78 -3.56
N SER A 54 -15.68 -6.95 -3.31
CA SER A 54 -16.91 -7.37 -4.01
C SER A 54 -18.05 -6.35 -3.90
N PHE A 55 -18.10 -5.56 -2.82
CA PHE A 55 -19.10 -4.48 -2.69
C PHE A 55 -18.95 -3.34 -3.71
N LEU A 56 -17.79 -3.21 -4.38
CA LEU A 56 -17.54 -2.19 -5.40
C LEU A 56 -17.95 -2.64 -6.81
N GLU A 57 -18.28 -3.92 -7.02
CA GLU A 57 -18.71 -4.43 -8.31
C GLU A 57 -20.08 -3.82 -8.69
N GLY A 58 -20.06 -2.75 -9.50
CA GLY A 58 -21.26 -2.01 -9.93
C GLY A 58 -21.24 -0.52 -9.58
N VAL A 59 -20.23 -0.05 -8.84
CA VAL A 59 -19.96 1.38 -8.68
C VAL A 59 -19.13 1.83 -9.89
N GLN A 60 -19.78 2.36 -10.92
CA GLN A 60 -19.12 3.01 -12.07
C GLN A 60 -19.26 4.52 -12.00
#